data_AF-A0A812G238-F1
#
_entry.id   AF-A0A812G238-F1
#
_cell.length_a   1.000
_cell.length_b   1.000
_cell.length_c   1.000
_cell.angle_alpha   90.00
_cell.angle_beta   90.00
_cell.angle_gamma   90.00
#
_symmetry.space_group_name_H-M   'P 1'
#
loop_
_entity.id
_entity.type
_entity.pdbx_description
1 polymer ?
#
loop_
_entity_poly.entity_id
_entity_poly.type
_entity_poly.pdbx_seq_one_letter_code
_entity_poly.pdbx_strand_id
1 'polypeptide(L)'
;MAQAADHQLLSGVVRGLQASSARNRHGQTWEEWLEAAVEARSSGAARDPGRHELSTLRAFLGECGAGDMGSDVLRKDRKRRKAMDFLKETLDKEGHVGAEGVPSAARLMRLLELTRAHPNFGLFFGRAGLGAEGWMKPRAKSAPEILKAEDVLLAVDCEMVSTDTEEDALARVCVCNARGELLLDRLVQPHGRVTDARTSITGIEAKDLATVDYKREDAQADLLGLIHPLSVVVGHTLHKDLHVLRLDVPIVLDISLLYGVEGQPKRRPSLAHLVQHILGQEDFRAGGVHDCAQDVLVTMQLALQRLKGPRSKEVPAVVWVPPPLLNDSDLQARTLYLHRIPRRAEAFSAVAKLFTSLPSARVECIQMVLPEGQAGQASSLQGARAVFSSADAAEATFLALIAESVEVDKVQRPQKMVRIHFEDRDALICVRPCLGGVGKACLASAAVSNGKRRSDPEASDVAPKSKAKAARVAKGWPGWRRAAEEALRDSGGSARWKDLLEAMVARRREQVGGRPGEAEESRQVLELRALAALPEDRLSRLHESFAVLWEHGEESKV
;
A
#
# COMPACT_ATOMS: atom_id res chain seq x y z
N MET A 1 5.58 -18.96 10.06
CA MET A 1 4.77 -17.73 9.88
C MET A 1 3.73 -17.53 10.99
N ALA A 2 2.89 -18.51 11.31
CA ALA A 2 1.84 -18.35 12.34
C ALA A 2 2.35 -17.96 13.74
N GLN A 3 3.43 -18.57 14.23
CA GLN A 3 4.00 -18.24 15.55
C GLN A 3 4.51 -16.78 15.65
N ALA A 4 5.08 -16.23 14.58
CA ALA A 4 5.58 -14.85 14.57
C ALA A 4 4.43 -13.83 14.58
N ALA A 5 3.36 -14.10 13.83
CA ALA A 5 2.16 -13.26 13.84
C ALA A 5 1.42 -13.31 15.18
N ASP A 6 1.29 -14.50 15.77
CA ASP A 6 0.71 -14.68 17.10
C ASP A 6 1.55 -13.97 18.17
N HIS A 7 2.89 -14.05 18.07
CA HIS A 7 3.81 -13.34 18.96
C HIS A 7 3.61 -11.82 18.87
N GLN A 8 3.66 -11.25 17.67
CA GLN A 8 3.47 -9.82 17.48
C GLN A 8 2.12 -9.34 18.05
N LEU A 9 1.06 -10.10 17.80
CA LEU A 9 -0.28 -9.79 18.29
C LEU A 9 -0.31 -9.79 19.83
N LEU A 10 0.19 -10.85 20.48
CA LEU A 10 0.19 -10.94 21.94
C LEU A 10 1.14 -9.93 22.59
N SER A 11 2.31 -9.67 22.00
CA SER A 11 3.20 -8.60 22.49
C SER A 11 2.52 -7.23 22.43
N GLY A 12 1.76 -6.95 21.36
CA GLY A 12 0.97 -5.72 21.27
C GLY A 12 -0.08 -5.61 22.37
N VAL A 13 -0.78 -6.71 22.67
CA VAL A 13 -1.79 -6.78 23.74
C VAL A 13 -1.17 -6.50 25.11
N VAL A 14 -0.02 -7.12 25.41
CA VAL A 14 0.69 -6.90 26.67
C VAL A 14 1.19 -5.46 26.78
N ARG A 15 1.69 -4.85 25.69
CA ARG A 15 2.02 -3.41 25.67
C ARG A 15 0.83 -2.53 26.01
N GLY A 16 -0.39 -2.92 25.61
CA GLY A 16 -1.61 -2.21 25.98
C GLY A 16 -1.92 -2.31 27.46
N LEU A 17 -1.79 -3.49 28.03
CA LEU A 17 -1.92 -3.71 29.47
C LEU A 17 -0.88 -2.90 30.26
N GLN A 18 0.36 -2.85 29.76
CA GLN A 18 1.45 -2.07 30.33
C GLN A 18 1.14 -0.56 30.30
N ALA A 19 0.68 -0.04 29.17
CA ALA A 19 0.32 1.37 29.02
C ALA A 19 -0.82 1.80 29.96
N SER A 20 -1.78 0.91 30.22
CA SER A 20 -2.87 1.17 31.16
C SER A 20 -2.56 0.79 32.62
N SER A 21 -1.33 0.37 32.94
CA SER A 21 -0.94 -0.16 34.26
C SER A 21 -1.89 -1.27 34.77
N ALA A 22 -2.39 -2.10 33.86
CA ALA A 22 -3.32 -3.16 34.19
C ALA A 22 -2.64 -4.25 35.02
N ARG A 23 -3.35 -4.78 36.02
CA ARG A 23 -2.86 -5.82 36.92
C ARG A 23 -3.49 -7.18 36.61
N ASN A 24 -2.73 -8.26 36.76
CA ASN A 24 -3.24 -9.63 36.70
C ASN A 24 -4.12 -9.95 37.92
N ARG A 25 -4.67 -11.17 37.99
CA ARG A 25 -5.48 -11.65 39.13
C ARG A 25 -4.75 -11.68 40.48
N HIS A 26 -3.42 -11.61 40.46
CA HIS A 26 -2.56 -11.56 41.65
C HIS A 26 -2.19 -10.11 42.03
N GLY A 27 -2.76 -9.12 41.34
CA GLY A 27 -2.49 -7.71 41.60
C GLY A 27 -1.14 -7.23 41.06
N GLN A 28 -0.49 -7.94 40.15
CA GLN A 28 0.82 -7.60 39.60
C GLN A 28 0.71 -6.95 38.22
N THR A 29 1.52 -5.94 37.93
CA THR A 29 1.74 -5.45 36.56
C THR A 29 2.57 -6.45 35.75
N TRP A 30 2.69 -6.21 34.44
CA TRP A 30 3.58 -7.01 33.59
C TRP A 30 5.03 -7.05 34.12
N GLU A 31 5.56 -5.91 34.55
CA GLU A 31 6.92 -5.81 35.09
C GLU A 31 7.06 -6.57 36.41
N GLU A 32 6.13 -6.36 37.35
CA GLU A 32 6.12 -7.02 38.65
C GLU A 32 5.98 -8.55 38.50
N TRP A 33 5.12 -9.00 37.59
CA TRP A 33 4.94 -10.42 37.28
C TRP A 33 6.19 -11.01 36.63
N LEU A 34 6.80 -10.31 35.67
CA LEU A 34 7.98 -10.80 34.96
C LEU A 34 9.19 -10.93 35.90
N GLU A 35 9.39 -9.97 36.81
CA GLU A 35 10.44 -10.03 37.82
C GLU A 35 10.26 -11.22 38.78
N ALA A 36 9.02 -11.58 39.09
CA ALA A 36 8.71 -12.75 39.92
C ALA A 36 8.80 -14.09 39.17
N ALA A 37 8.48 -14.10 37.87
CA ALA A 37 8.36 -15.31 37.06
C ALA A 37 9.67 -15.73 36.35
N VAL A 38 10.59 -14.79 36.10
CA VAL A 38 11.85 -15.03 35.37
C VAL A 38 13.01 -14.61 36.27
N GLU A 39 13.69 -15.59 36.89
CA GLU A 39 14.89 -15.37 37.72
C GLU A 39 15.85 -14.38 37.04
N ALA A 40 16.06 -13.25 37.70
CA ALA A 40 16.59 -12.00 37.15
C ALA A 40 17.84 -12.15 36.26
N ARG A 41 17.80 -11.51 35.08
CA ARG A 41 19.00 -10.89 34.47
C ARG A 41 18.69 -9.48 33.99
N SER A 42 19.46 -8.55 34.55
CA SER A 42 19.34 -7.10 34.54
C SER A 42 19.31 -6.46 33.14
N SER A 43 18.36 -5.55 32.92
CA SER A 43 18.47 -4.29 32.14
C SER A 43 17.08 -3.84 31.67
N GLY A 44 16.87 -2.55 31.39
CA GLY A 44 15.59 -2.00 30.90
C GLY A 44 15.07 -2.63 29.59
N ALA A 45 15.92 -3.40 28.90
CA ALA A 45 15.54 -4.28 27.79
C ALA A 45 14.63 -5.45 28.20
N ALA A 46 14.59 -5.84 29.47
CA ALA A 46 13.75 -6.92 29.97
C ALA A 46 12.26 -6.56 30.01
N ARG A 47 11.86 -5.28 29.88
CA ARG A 47 10.46 -4.85 30.06
C ARG A 47 9.63 -4.87 28.77
N ASP A 48 10.24 -4.89 27.59
CA ASP A 48 9.51 -4.88 26.31
C ASP A 48 8.88 -6.25 26.02
N PRO A 49 7.54 -6.37 25.96
CA PRO A 49 6.87 -7.63 25.66
C PRO A 49 7.27 -8.25 24.30
N GLY A 50 7.78 -7.44 23.37
CA GLY A 50 8.28 -7.91 22.08
C GLY A 50 9.56 -8.75 22.15
N ARG A 51 10.24 -8.80 23.31
CA ARG A 51 11.50 -9.53 23.50
C ARG A 51 11.35 -10.87 24.20
N HIS A 52 10.13 -11.20 24.65
CA HIS A 52 9.84 -12.42 25.40
C HIS A 52 9.22 -13.49 24.52
N GLU A 53 9.37 -14.75 24.90
CA GLU A 53 8.79 -15.87 24.16
C GLU A 53 7.27 -15.87 24.20
N LEU A 54 6.66 -16.51 23.20
CA LEU A 54 5.20 -16.63 23.10
C LEU A 54 4.59 -17.33 24.32
N SER A 55 5.32 -18.28 24.92
CA SER A 55 4.95 -18.98 26.16
C SER A 55 4.82 -18.02 27.34
N THR A 56 5.80 -17.13 27.53
CA THR A 56 5.80 -16.10 28.59
C THR A 56 4.63 -15.14 28.44
N LEU A 57 4.38 -14.67 27.21
CA LEU A 57 3.25 -13.77 26.91
C LEU A 57 1.91 -14.45 27.21
N ARG A 58 1.75 -15.72 26.84
CA ARG A 58 0.54 -16.49 27.13
C ARG A 58 0.36 -16.72 28.62
N ALA A 59 1.42 -17.01 29.35
CA ALA A 59 1.36 -17.22 30.80
C ALA A 59 0.83 -15.99 31.51
N PHE A 60 1.41 -14.80 31.25
CA PHE A 60 0.91 -13.55 31.83
C PHE A 60 -0.54 -13.25 31.44
N LEU A 61 -0.88 -13.39 30.16
CA LEU A 61 -2.25 -13.15 29.68
C LEU A 61 -3.26 -14.14 30.26
N GLY A 62 -2.87 -15.38 30.53
CA GLY A 62 -3.71 -16.38 31.20
C GLY A 62 -4.00 -16.06 32.68
N GLU A 63 -3.25 -15.12 33.26
CA GLU A 63 -3.52 -14.58 34.60
C GLU A 63 -4.30 -13.25 34.55
N CYS A 64 -4.53 -12.70 33.36
CA CYS A 64 -5.26 -11.45 33.16
C CYS A 64 -6.74 -11.72 32.84
N GLY A 65 -7.65 -11.16 33.63
CA GLY A 65 -9.10 -11.22 33.38
C GLY A 65 -9.75 -12.56 33.71
N ALA A 66 -11.01 -12.71 33.30
CA ALA A 66 -11.81 -13.91 33.53
C ALA A 66 -11.56 -14.96 32.42
N GLY A 67 -10.51 -15.78 32.58
CA GLY A 67 -10.17 -16.87 31.67
C GLY A 67 -8.85 -16.67 30.93
N ASP A 68 -8.63 -17.47 29.88
CA ASP A 68 -7.40 -17.40 29.07
C ASP A 68 -7.49 -16.30 28.00
N MET A 69 -7.13 -15.08 28.39
CA MET A 69 -7.14 -13.91 27.49
C MET A 69 -6.24 -14.12 26.26
N GLY A 70 -5.11 -14.81 26.42
CA GLY A 70 -4.19 -15.09 25.31
C GLY A 70 -4.87 -15.95 24.24
N SER A 71 -5.51 -17.04 24.65
CA SER A 71 -6.28 -17.90 23.74
C SER A 71 -7.47 -17.18 23.10
N ASP A 72 -8.14 -16.31 23.84
CA ASP A 72 -9.27 -15.53 23.32
C ASP A 72 -8.86 -14.51 22.26
N VAL A 73 -7.76 -13.78 22.48
CA VAL A 73 -7.16 -12.89 21.48
C VAL A 73 -6.82 -13.67 20.20
N LEU A 74 -6.13 -14.81 20.33
CA LEU A 74 -5.74 -15.62 19.16
C LEU A 74 -6.96 -16.20 18.44
N ARG A 75 -7.99 -16.65 19.18
CA ARG A 75 -9.25 -17.14 18.61
C ARG A 75 -9.98 -16.05 17.85
N LYS A 76 -10.00 -14.84 18.40
CA LYS A 76 -10.57 -13.66 17.75
C LYS A 76 -9.82 -13.33 16.45
N ASP A 77 -8.49 -13.28 16.50
CA ASP A 77 -7.69 -12.97 15.32
C ASP A 77 -7.84 -14.02 14.20
N ARG A 78 -7.96 -15.31 14.55
CA ARG A 78 -8.31 -16.36 13.57
C ARG A 78 -9.65 -16.08 12.88
N LYS A 79 -10.66 -15.56 13.59
CA LYS A 79 -11.95 -15.18 12.98
C LYS A 79 -11.79 -14.00 12.03
N ARG A 80 -10.98 -12.99 12.40
CA ARG A 80 -10.68 -11.85 11.52
C ARG A 80 -9.98 -12.27 10.23
N ARG A 81 -9.00 -13.18 10.32
CA ARG A 81 -8.35 -13.78 9.14
C ARG A 81 -9.36 -14.49 8.23
N LYS A 82 -10.21 -15.34 8.80
CA LYS A 82 -11.28 -16.00 8.03
C LYS A 82 -12.23 -15.02 7.34
N ALA A 83 -12.59 -13.91 7.98
CA ALA A 83 -13.43 -12.89 7.37
C ALA A 83 -12.72 -12.21 6.19
N MET A 84 -11.42 -11.93 6.31
CA MET A 84 -10.60 -11.40 5.22
C MET A 84 -10.43 -12.40 4.07
N ASP A 85 -10.20 -13.68 4.37
CA ASP A 85 -10.09 -14.73 3.35
C ASP A 85 -11.40 -14.85 2.57
N PHE A 86 -12.54 -14.78 3.28
CA PHE A 86 -13.85 -14.79 2.65
C PHE A 86 -14.10 -13.53 1.81
N LEU A 87 -13.75 -12.35 2.30
CA LEU A 87 -13.82 -11.10 1.54
C LEU A 87 -13.00 -11.19 0.25
N LYS A 88 -11.78 -11.73 0.33
CA LYS A 88 -10.91 -11.95 -0.83
C LYS A 88 -11.59 -12.87 -1.85
N GLU A 89 -12.10 -14.03 -1.40
CA GLU A 89 -12.80 -14.97 -2.27
C GLU A 89 -14.03 -14.34 -2.94
N THR A 90 -14.79 -13.52 -2.20
CA THR A 90 -15.92 -12.78 -2.76
C THR A 90 -15.47 -11.79 -3.84
N LEU A 91 -14.42 -11.01 -3.58
CA LEU A 91 -13.93 -10.02 -4.54
C LEU A 91 -13.28 -10.66 -5.79
N ASP A 92 -12.65 -11.83 -5.65
CA ASP A 92 -12.00 -12.55 -6.75
C ASP A 92 -13.03 -13.19 -7.71
N LYS A 93 -14.16 -13.71 -7.20
CA LYS A 93 -15.23 -14.33 -8.01
C LYS A 93 -15.87 -13.37 -9.00
N GLU A 94 -15.92 -12.09 -8.66
CA GLU A 94 -16.61 -11.06 -9.41
C GLU A 94 -15.73 -10.38 -10.48
N GLY A 95 -14.46 -10.81 -10.65
CA GLY A 95 -13.64 -10.46 -11.84
C GLY A 95 -13.09 -9.03 -11.91
N HIS A 96 -12.88 -8.37 -10.78
CA HIS A 96 -12.54 -6.94 -10.73
C HIS A 96 -11.11 -6.59 -11.17
N VAL A 97 -10.94 -6.05 -12.38
CA VAL A 97 -9.68 -5.41 -12.81
C VAL A 97 -9.83 -3.89 -12.64
N GLY A 98 -9.00 -3.28 -11.79
CA GLY A 98 -8.98 -1.82 -11.62
C GLY A 98 -8.39 -1.12 -12.86
N ALA A 99 -8.69 0.18 -13.03
CA ALA A 99 -8.33 1.01 -14.20
C ALA A 99 -6.82 1.12 -14.53
N GLU A 100 -5.91 0.48 -13.78
CA GLU A 100 -4.46 0.46 -14.02
C GLU A 100 -3.87 -0.96 -14.18
N GLY A 101 -4.72 -1.97 -14.42
CA GLY A 101 -4.27 -3.36 -14.60
C GLY A 101 -3.84 -4.08 -13.32
N VAL A 102 -3.99 -3.45 -12.15
CA VAL A 102 -3.92 -4.11 -10.83
C VAL A 102 -5.34 -4.18 -10.25
N PRO A 103 -5.85 -5.37 -9.86
CA PRO A 103 -7.17 -5.50 -9.26
C PRO A 103 -7.32 -4.61 -8.01
N SER A 104 -8.35 -3.76 -7.95
CA SER A 104 -8.68 -2.95 -6.76
C SER A 104 -8.81 -3.84 -5.50
N ALA A 105 -9.31 -5.07 -5.69
CA ALA A 105 -9.38 -6.11 -4.67
C ALA A 105 -8.01 -6.52 -4.11
N ALA A 106 -7.02 -6.81 -4.96
CA ALA A 106 -5.68 -7.20 -4.50
C ALA A 106 -5.01 -6.07 -3.71
N ARG A 107 -5.22 -4.81 -4.14
CA ARG A 107 -4.72 -3.66 -3.40
C ARG A 107 -5.43 -3.47 -2.07
N LEU A 108 -6.76 -3.62 -2.03
CA LEU A 108 -7.52 -3.58 -0.77
C LEU A 108 -7.02 -4.63 0.20
N MET A 109 -6.90 -5.89 -0.23
CA MET A 109 -6.37 -6.97 0.60
C MET A 109 -4.99 -6.63 1.14
N ARG A 110 -4.14 -6.04 0.29
CA ARG A 110 -2.82 -5.57 0.71
C ARG A 110 -2.91 -4.51 1.81
N LEU A 111 -3.76 -3.50 1.67
CA LEU A 111 -3.89 -2.46 2.70
C LEU A 111 -4.38 -3.02 4.03
N LEU A 112 -5.33 -3.96 4.00
CA LEU A 112 -5.82 -4.66 5.19
C LEU A 112 -4.69 -5.46 5.88
N GLU A 113 -3.86 -6.15 5.10
CA GLU A 113 -2.66 -6.82 5.62
C GLU A 113 -1.67 -5.83 6.25
N LEU A 114 -1.45 -4.66 5.64
CA LEU A 114 -0.57 -3.63 6.18
C LEU A 114 -1.08 -3.12 7.54
N THR A 115 -2.37 -2.80 7.64
CA THR A 115 -2.99 -2.41 8.92
C THR A 115 -2.80 -3.50 9.98
N ARG A 116 -3.01 -4.77 9.62
CA ARG A 116 -2.91 -5.91 10.55
C ARG A 116 -1.50 -6.23 10.99
N ALA A 117 -0.54 -6.16 10.07
CA ALA A 117 0.84 -6.44 10.38
C ALA A 117 1.54 -5.24 11.03
N HIS A 118 0.88 -4.09 11.19
CA HIS A 118 1.44 -2.97 11.94
C HIS A 118 1.76 -3.38 13.41
N PRO A 119 2.92 -2.99 13.98
CA PRO A 119 3.32 -3.38 15.35
C PRO A 119 2.31 -3.00 16.44
N ASN A 120 1.53 -1.93 16.22
CA ASN A 120 0.51 -1.47 17.16
C ASN A 120 -0.89 -2.10 16.92
N PHE A 121 -1.05 -2.97 15.93
CA PHE A 121 -2.36 -3.58 15.66
C PHE A 121 -2.89 -4.36 16.87
N GLY A 122 -2.04 -5.18 17.50
CA GLY A 122 -2.41 -5.94 18.70
C GLY A 122 -2.73 -5.05 19.90
N LEU A 123 -1.99 -3.95 20.04
CA LEU A 123 -2.22 -2.92 21.06
C LEU A 123 -3.62 -2.30 20.92
N PHE A 124 -4.00 -1.93 19.70
CA PHE A 124 -5.22 -1.18 19.44
C PHE A 124 -6.47 -2.05 19.27
N PHE A 125 -6.36 -3.17 18.56
CA PHE A 125 -7.51 -3.97 18.15
C PHE A 125 -7.54 -5.37 18.75
N GLY A 126 -6.48 -5.80 19.45
CA GLY A 126 -6.34 -7.16 19.98
C GLY A 126 -7.37 -7.50 21.06
N ARG A 127 -7.63 -6.55 21.97
CA ARG A 127 -8.53 -6.73 23.12
C ARG A 127 -9.96 -6.22 22.93
N ALA A 128 -10.25 -5.52 21.83
CA ALA A 128 -11.58 -4.91 21.61
C ALA A 128 -12.71 -5.94 21.84
N GLY A 129 -13.70 -5.61 22.67
CA GLY A 129 -14.84 -6.50 22.98
C GLY A 129 -14.54 -7.82 23.70
N LEU A 130 -13.30 -8.06 24.17
CA LEU A 130 -13.02 -9.25 24.99
C LEU A 130 -13.41 -9.00 26.45
N GLY A 131 -14.42 -9.75 26.94
CA GLY A 131 -14.80 -9.78 28.35
C GLY A 131 -15.44 -8.51 28.89
N ALA A 132 -15.88 -7.59 28.02
CA ALA A 132 -16.47 -6.30 28.40
C ALA A 132 -17.95 -6.22 27.98
N GLU A 133 -18.79 -5.71 28.88
CA GLU A 133 -20.23 -5.52 28.64
C GLU A 133 -20.53 -4.38 27.67
N GLY A 134 -21.67 -4.47 26.98
CA GLY A 134 -22.14 -3.47 26.03
C GLY A 134 -21.40 -3.47 24.68
N TRP A 135 -20.49 -4.41 24.44
CA TRP A 135 -19.83 -4.55 23.14
C TRP A 135 -20.70 -5.28 22.12
N MET A 136 -20.85 -4.69 20.94
CA MET A 136 -21.62 -5.25 19.84
C MET A 136 -20.71 -5.73 18.69
N LYS A 137 -21.24 -6.62 17.85
CA LYS A 137 -20.54 -7.14 16.67
C LYS A 137 -21.50 -7.24 15.48
N PRO A 138 -21.06 -6.94 14.25
CA PRO A 138 -21.83 -7.19 13.05
C PRO A 138 -22.33 -8.64 12.97
N ARG A 139 -23.58 -8.82 12.55
CA ARG A 139 -24.18 -10.13 12.29
C ARG A 139 -24.67 -10.17 10.85
N ALA A 140 -24.50 -11.32 10.19
CA ALA A 140 -25.06 -11.51 8.86
C ALA A 140 -26.60 -11.56 8.96
N LYS A 141 -27.28 -10.56 8.39
CA LYS A 141 -28.72 -10.61 8.12
C LYS A 141 -28.97 -11.08 6.67
N SER A 142 -28.13 -10.61 5.75
CA SER A 142 -27.96 -11.05 4.35
C SER A 142 -26.55 -10.62 3.89
N ALA A 143 -25.99 -11.26 2.86
CA ALA A 143 -24.74 -10.79 2.26
C ALA A 143 -25.06 -9.58 1.37
N PRO A 144 -24.36 -8.43 1.53
CA PRO A 144 -24.52 -7.32 0.62
C PRO A 144 -24.04 -7.74 -0.79
N GLU A 145 -24.66 -7.18 -1.81
CA GLU A 145 -24.17 -7.33 -3.19
C GLU A 145 -22.86 -6.54 -3.30
N ILE A 146 -21.75 -7.23 -3.49
CA ILE A 146 -20.41 -6.65 -3.56
C ILE A 146 -19.98 -6.65 -5.02
N LEU A 147 -20.12 -5.51 -5.69
CA LEU A 147 -19.82 -5.35 -7.13
C LEU A 147 -18.47 -4.68 -7.39
N LYS A 148 -17.75 -4.27 -6.34
CA LYS A 148 -16.38 -3.75 -6.38
C LYS A 148 -15.82 -3.58 -4.97
N ALA A 149 -14.49 -3.47 -4.88
CA ALA A 149 -13.78 -3.31 -3.61
C ALA A 149 -14.22 -2.06 -2.82
N GLU A 150 -14.67 -1.02 -3.51
CA GLU A 150 -15.17 0.21 -2.89
C GLU A 150 -16.52 0.01 -2.18
N ASP A 151 -17.33 -0.97 -2.60
CA ASP A 151 -18.68 -1.18 -2.04
C ASP A 151 -18.65 -1.73 -0.61
N VAL A 152 -17.52 -2.31 -0.18
CA VAL A 152 -17.35 -2.80 1.20
C VAL A 152 -16.80 -1.73 2.15
N LEU A 153 -16.41 -0.55 1.67
CA LEU A 153 -15.75 0.46 2.49
C LEU A 153 -16.78 1.37 3.18
N LEU A 154 -16.65 1.49 4.50
CA LEU A 154 -17.40 2.43 5.32
C LEU A 154 -16.43 3.19 6.23
N ALA A 155 -16.31 4.51 6.05
CA ALA A 155 -15.52 5.34 6.93
C ALA A 155 -16.34 5.73 8.17
N VAL A 156 -15.71 5.67 9.34
CA VAL A 156 -16.32 6.01 10.63
C VAL A 156 -15.40 6.97 11.36
N ASP A 157 -15.99 8.00 11.96
CA ASP A 157 -15.34 8.95 12.84
C ASP A 157 -16.31 9.35 13.95
N CYS A 158 -15.78 9.69 15.11
CA CYS A 158 -16.57 10.07 16.28
C CYS A 158 -15.96 11.30 16.97
N GLU A 159 -16.82 12.16 17.49
CA GLU A 159 -16.41 13.17 18.47
C GLU A 159 -16.64 12.64 19.88
N MET A 160 -15.69 12.94 20.78
CA MET A 160 -15.74 12.52 22.17
C MET A 160 -15.59 13.69 23.14
N VAL A 161 -16.36 13.64 24.21
CA VAL A 161 -16.34 14.59 25.32
C VAL A 161 -15.99 13.88 26.62
N SER A 162 -15.56 14.64 27.63
CA SER A 162 -15.34 14.09 28.96
C SER A 162 -16.60 14.21 29.81
N THR A 163 -16.88 13.16 30.56
CA THR A 163 -17.97 13.09 31.53
C THR A 163 -17.43 12.75 32.91
N ASP A 164 -18.29 12.73 33.90
CA ASP A 164 -17.99 12.24 35.25
C ASP A 164 -17.77 10.71 35.31
N THR A 165 -18.14 9.97 34.27
CA THR A 165 -18.02 8.49 34.23
C THR A 165 -17.05 7.95 33.18
N GLU A 166 -16.86 8.68 32.08
CA GLU A 166 -16.05 8.28 30.93
C GLU A 166 -15.22 9.49 30.47
N GLU A 167 -13.89 9.31 30.39
CA GLU A 167 -12.96 10.35 29.91
C GLU A 167 -13.21 10.67 28.42
N ASP A 168 -13.47 9.62 27.62
CA ASP A 168 -13.84 9.71 26.20
C ASP A 168 -15.24 9.13 26.01
N ALA A 169 -16.27 9.94 26.26
CA ALA A 169 -17.67 9.61 26.04
C ALA A 169 -18.11 10.04 24.63
N LEU A 170 -18.87 9.18 23.92
CA LEU A 170 -19.35 9.46 22.56
C LEU A 170 -20.32 10.64 22.54
N ALA A 171 -20.06 11.62 21.67
CA ALA A 171 -20.88 12.83 21.52
C ALA A 171 -21.36 13.12 20.10
N ARG A 172 -20.68 12.59 19.07
CA ARG A 172 -21.14 12.60 17.68
C ARG A 172 -20.60 11.39 16.96
N VAL A 173 -21.33 10.84 16.01
CA VAL A 173 -20.88 9.75 15.13
C VAL A 173 -21.22 10.09 13.69
N CYS A 174 -20.25 9.87 12.80
CA CYS A 174 -20.43 10.04 11.37
C CYS A 174 -20.00 8.78 10.62
N VAL A 175 -20.70 8.48 9.53
CA VAL A 175 -20.40 7.35 8.65
C VAL A 175 -20.58 7.77 7.20
N CYS A 176 -19.59 7.51 6.34
CA CYS A 176 -19.75 7.67 4.90
C CYS A 176 -19.32 6.42 4.12
N ASN A 177 -19.91 6.23 2.93
CA ASN A 177 -19.47 5.17 2.02
C ASN A 177 -18.38 5.67 1.04
N ALA A 178 -17.88 4.78 0.19
CA ALA A 178 -16.88 5.11 -0.83
C ALA A 178 -17.34 6.09 -1.92
N ARG A 179 -18.65 6.35 -2.05
CA ARG A 179 -19.18 7.36 -2.97
C ARG A 179 -19.15 8.77 -2.37
N GLY A 180 -18.76 8.89 -1.10
CA GLY A 180 -18.81 10.14 -0.35
C GLY A 180 -20.20 10.48 0.16
N GLU A 181 -21.15 9.53 0.14
CA GLU A 181 -22.48 9.73 0.71
C GLU A 181 -22.41 9.56 2.23
N LEU A 182 -22.87 10.56 2.96
CA LEU A 182 -22.97 10.53 4.42
C LEU A 182 -24.20 9.70 4.81
N LEU A 183 -23.96 8.51 5.38
CA LEU A 183 -24.98 7.54 5.74
C LEU A 183 -25.50 7.74 7.17
N LEU A 184 -24.66 8.29 8.05
CA LEU A 184 -25.01 8.64 9.42
C LEU A 184 -24.26 9.92 9.81
N ASP A 185 -24.97 10.82 10.46
CA ASP A 185 -24.43 11.99 11.17
C ASP A 185 -25.41 12.34 12.27
N ARG A 186 -25.00 12.07 13.51
CA ARG A 186 -25.84 12.23 14.69
C ARG A 186 -25.01 12.70 15.87
N LEU A 187 -25.49 13.74 16.54
CA LEU A 187 -25.12 13.98 17.94
C LEU A 187 -25.63 12.83 18.80
N VAL A 188 -24.85 12.47 19.80
CA VAL A 188 -25.11 11.38 20.72
C VAL A 188 -25.09 11.93 22.12
N GLN A 189 -26.13 11.62 22.91
CA GLN A 189 -26.16 11.92 24.33
C GLN A 189 -25.08 11.08 25.03
N PRO A 190 -24.03 11.71 25.59
CA PRO A 190 -22.99 10.97 26.29
C PRO A 190 -23.54 10.33 27.55
N HIS A 191 -22.98 9.18 27.93
CA HIS A 191 -23.30 8.54 29.20
C HIS A 191 -22.64 9.30 30.34
N GLY A 192 -23.43 9.73 31.33
CA GLY A 192 -22.96 10.56 32.44
C GLY A 192 -23.11 12.05 32.19
N ARG A 193 -22.70 12.87 33.16
CA ARG A 193 -22.75 14.34 33.07
C ARG A 193 -21.50 14.83 32.35
N VAL A 194 -21.67 15.62 31.29
CA VAL A 194 -20.56 16.28 30.59
C VAL A 194 -19.82 17.21 31.55
N THR A 195 -18.52 16.98 31.72
CA THR A 195 -17.60 17.77 32.53
C THR A 195 -16.72 18.67 31.67
N ASP A 196 -16.37 18.22 30.47
CA ASP A 196 -15.66 19.00 29.46
C ASP A 196 -16.10 18.58 28.04
N ALA A 197 -16.76 19.48 27.33
CA ALA A 197 -17.21 19.25 25.94
C ALA A 197 -16.08 19.31 24.92
N ARG A 198 -14.86 19.73 25.33
CA ARG A 198 -13.69 19.89 24.48
C ARG A 198 -14.01 20.73 23.23
N THR A 199 -14.82 21.78 23.39
CA THR A 199 -15.43 22.56 22.29
C THR A 199 -14.41 23.13 21.32
N SER A 200 -13.20 23.47 21.77
CA SER A 200 -12.11 23.92 20.91
C SER A 200 -11.60 22.86 19.92
N ILE A 201 -11.91 21.58 20.19
CA ILE A 201 -11.57 20.43 19.35
C ILE A 201 -12.83 19.90 18.68
N THR A 202 -13.90 19.62 19.41
CA THR A 202 -15.10 18.93 18.89
C THR A 202 -16.08 19.85 18.17
N GLY A 203 -16.00 21.17 18.42
CA GLY A 203 -17.02 22.13 17.99
C GLY A 203 -18.36 21.99 18.71
N ILE A 204 -18.49 21.07 19.68
CA ILE A 204 -19.73 20.79 20.41
C ILE A 204 -19.75 21.62 21.69
N GLU A 205 -20.86 22.32 21.94
CA GLU A 205 -21.13 22.96 23.22
C GLU A 205 -22.02 22.06 24.11
N ALA A 206 -21.92 22.21 25.43
CA ALA A 206 -22.73 21.44 26.37
C ALA A 206 -24.26 21.62 26.15
N LYS A 207 -24.68 22.77 25.64
CA LYS A 207 -26.08 23.06 25.30
C LYS A 207 -26.57 22.22 24.11
N ASP A 208 -25.69 21.86 23.18
CA ASP A 208 -26.03 21.10 21.97
C ASP A 208 -26.36 19.65 22.33
N LEU A 209 -25.80 19.16 23.44
CA LEU A 209 -26.05 17.82 23.96
C LEU A 209 -27.26 17.76 24.89
N ALA A 210 -27.65 18.87 25.54
CA ALA A 210 -28.65 18.87 26.61
C ALA A 210 -30.05 18.34 26.20
N THR A 211 -30.39 18.41 24.91
CA THR A 211 -31.68 17.97 24.37
C THR A 211 -31.57 16.72 23.49
N VAL A 212 -30.39 16.10 23.39
CA VAL A 212 -30.19 14.92 22.55
C VAL A 212 -30.75 13.70 23.27
N ASP A 213 -31.61 12.94 22.59
CA ASP A 213 -32.18 11.69 23.08
C ASP A 213 -31.55 10.44 22.44
N TYR A 214 -30.81 10.62 21.34
CA TYR A 214 -30.07 9.59 20.62
C TYR A 214 -28.85 9.13 21.44
N LYS A 215 -28.78 7.85 21.80
CA LYS A 215 -27.75 7.29 22.69
C LYS A 215 -26.75 6.42 21.93
N ARG A 216 -25.70 5.98 22.64
CA ARG A 216 -24.73 5.01 22.13
C ARG A 216 -25.42 3.75 21.59
N GLU A 217 -26.45 3.26 22.26
CA GLU A 217 -27.16 2.06 21.86
C GLU A 217 -27.91 2.25 20.52
N ASP A 218 -28.43 3.45 20.26
CA ASP A 218 -29.05 3.82 18.99
C ASP A 218 -27.99 3.91 17.87
N ALA A 219 -26.84 4.56 18.18
CA ALA A 219 -25.68 4.59 17.28
C ALA A 219 -25.21 3.18 16.90
N GLN A 220 -25.12 2.28 17.89
CA GLN A 220 -24.77 0.88 17.64
C GLN A 220 -25.81 0.18 16.78
N ALA A 221 -27.12 0.40 17.00
CA ALA A 221 -28.17 -0.20 16.20
C ALA A 221 -28.11 0.25 14.74
N ASP A 222 -27.94 1.55 14.49
CA ASP A 222 -27.80 2.11 13.15
C ASP A 222 -26.53 1.62 12.45
N LEU A 223 -25.39 1.62 13.15
CA LEU A 223 -24.13 1.08 12.63
C LEU A 223 -24.23 -0.41 12.30
N LEU A 224 -24.93 -1.22 13.09
CA LEU A 224 -25.17 -2.64 12.78
C LEU A 224 -26.18 -2.84 11.64
N GLY A 225 -26.93 -1.81 11.27
CA GLY A 225 -27.72 -1.77 10.05
C GLY A 225 -26.87 -1.53 8.79
N LEU A 226 -25.75 -0.80 8.94
CA LEU A 226 -24.85 -0.44 7.84
C LEU A 226 -23.67 -1.42 7.68
N ILE A 227 -23.07 -1.85 8.79
CA ILE A 227 -21.84 -2.64 8.82
C ILE A 227 -22.18 -4.13 8.78
N HIS A 228 -21.77 -4.78 7.69
CA HIS A 228 -21.83 -6.23 7.54
C HIS A 228 -20.51 -6.90 7.98
N PRO A 229 -20.51 -8.22 8.23
CA PRO A 229 -19.29 -8.95 8.57
C PRO A 229 -18.14 -8.87 7.56
N LEU A 230 -18.43 -8.47 6.31
CA LEU A 230 -17.43 -8.26 5.25
C LEU A 230 -17.15 -6.78 4.97
N SER A 231 -17.87 -5.87 5.62
CA SER A 231 -17.57 -4.45 5.53
C SER A 231 -16.17 -4.18 6.09
N VAL A 232 -15.42 -3.37 5.37
CA VAL A 232 -14.15 -2.81 5.78
C VAL A 232 -14.43 -1.47 6.44
N VAL A 233 -14.27 -1.41 7.76
CA VAL A 233 -14.40 -0.16 8.49
C VAL A 233 -13.11 0.62 8.37
N VAL A 234 -13.20 1.80 7.77
CA VAL A 234 -12.08 2.72 7.52
C VAL A 234 -12.12 3.82 8.58
N GLY A 235 -10.96 4.25 9.08
CA GLY A 235 -10.88 5.38 10.00
C GLY A 235 -9.45 5.88 10.17
N HIS A 236 -9.27 7.02 10.85
CA HIS A 236 -7.96 7.51 11.25
C HIS A 236 -7.83 7.41 12.77
N THR A 237 -6.89 6.59 13.26
CA THR A 237 -6.84 6.19 14.68
C THR A 237 -8.12 5.48 15.13
N LEU A 238 -8.72 4.71 14.22
CA LEU A 238 -10.03 4.05 14.29
C LEU A 238 -10.33 3.27 15.59
N HIS A 239 -9.30 2.76 16.26
CA HIS A 239 -9.46 2.07 17.54
C HIS A 239 -10.13 2.91 18.64
N LYS A 240 -10.01 4.24 18.60
CA LYS A 240 -10.67 5.13 19.56
C LYS A 240 -12.18 5.16 19.31
N ASP A 241 -12.57 5.34 18.06
CA ASP A 241 -13.97 5.37 17.63
C ASP A 241 -14.67 4.05 17.97
N LEU A 242 -14.06 2.92 17.58
CA LEU A 242 -14.59 1.60 17.88
C LEU A 242 -14.67 1.31 19.39
N HIS A 243 -13.79 1.91 20.21
CA HIS A 243 -13.84 1.76 21.66
C HIS A 243 -15.02 2.50 22.26
N VAL A 244 -15.23 3.77 21.90
CA VAL A 244 -16.35 4.58 22.44
C VAL A 244 -17.71 4.13 21.91
N LEU A 245 -17.73 3.58 20.69
CA LEU A 245 -18.89 2.88 20.11
C LEU A 245 -19.10 1.49 20.72
N ARG A 246 -18.12 0.95 21.46
CA ARG A 246 -18.09 -0.44 21.93
C ARG A 246 -18.43 -1.42 20.80
N LEU A 247 -17.81 -1.25 19.64
CA LEU A 247 -18.08 -2.06 18.44
C LEU A 247 -16.86 -2.90 18.05
N ASP A 248 -17.03 -4.23 18.02
CA ASP A 248 -16.01 -5.16 17.53
C ASP A 248 -16.30 -5.56 16.08
N VAL A 249 -15.57 -4.93 15.16
CA VAL A 249 -15.67 -5.22 13.73
C VAL A 249 -14.53 -6.16 13.28
N PRO A 250 -14.80 -7.07 12.33
CA PRO A 250 -13.84 -8.08 11.92
C PRO A 250 -12.72 -7.54 11.02
N ILE A 251 -13.04 -6.60 10.13
CA ILE A 251 -12.12 -6.09 9.10
C ILE A 251 -12.00 -4.57 9.26
N VAL A 252 -10.78 -4.11 9.51
CA VAL A 252 -10.46 -2.69 9.76
C VAL A 252 -9.36 -2.22 8.82
N LEU A 253 -9.48 -0.98 8.37
CA LEU A 253 -8.49 -0.25 7.61
C LEU A 253 -8.20 1.08 8.32
N ASP A 254 -7.19 1.07 9.20
CA ASP A 254 -6.80 2.28 9.94
C ASP A 254 -5.74 3.04 9.12
N ILE A 255 -6.16 4.18 8.57
CA ILE A 255 -5.33 5.07 7.78
C ILE A 255 -4.09 5.50 8.57
N SER A 256 -4.20 5.78 9.87
CA SER A 256 -3.06 6.19 10.69
C SER A 256 -1.94 5.14 10.78
N LEU A 257 -2.24 3.86 10.48
CA LEU A 257 -1.29 2.75 10.51
C LEU A 257 -0.64 2.47 9.14
N LEU A 258 -1.12 3.11 8.07
CA LEU A 258 -0.57 2.95 6.72
C LEU A 258 0.56 3.93 6.42
N TYR A 259 0.75 4.94 7.27
CA TYR A 259 1.64 6.06 7.07
C TYR A 259 2.52 6.31 8.31
N GLY A 260 3.67 6.92 8.06
CA GLY A 260 4.60 7.43 9.07
C GLY A 260 5.11 8.81 8.65
N VAL A 261 5.69 9.53 9.61
CA VAL A 261 6.29 10.84 9.35
C VAL A 261 7.73 10.64 8.86
N GLU A 262 8.18 11.42 7.86
CA GLU A 262 9.58 11.43 7.44
C GLU A 262 10.55 11.71 8.60
N GLY A 263 11.64 10.95 8.65
CA GLY A 263 12.58 10.94 9.78
C GLY A 263 12.04 10.29 11.07
N GLN A 264 10.73 10.05 11.20
CA GLN A 264 10.08 9.45 12.37
C GLN A 264 9.05 8.38 11.95
N PRO A 265 9.46 7.28 11.28
CA PRO A 265 8.53 6.31 10.69
C PRO A 265 7.67 5.56 11.72
N LYS A 266 8.03 5.58 13.01
CA LYS A 266 7.20 5.03 14.09
C LYS A 266 6.11 5.98 14.56
N ARG A 267 6.21 7.27 14.22
CA ARG A 267 5.22 8.29 14.56
C ARG A 267 4.13 8.25 13.50
N ARG A 268 2.89 8.01 13.95
CA ARG A 268 1.71 8.11 13.11
C ARG A 268 1.41 9.58 12.80
N PRO A 269 1.23 9.96 11.53
CA PRO A 269 0.87 11.33 11.16
C PRO A 269 -0.58 11.64 11.58
N SER A 270 -0.86 12.91 11.87
CA SER A 270 -2.24 13.38 12.09
C SER A 270 -3.04 13.33 10.78
N LEU A 271 -4.38 13.32 10.87
CA LEU A 271 -5.22 13.38 9.68
C LEU A 271 -4.92 14.65 8.88
N ALA A 272 -4.78 15.80 9.54
CA ALA A 272 -4.42 17.05 8.89
C ALA A 272 -3.09 17.01 8.13
N HIS A 273 -2.06 16.37 8.72
CA HIS A 273 -0.79 16.17 8.03
C HIS A 273 -0.97 15.32 6.77
N LEU A 274 -1.77 14.26 6.83
CA LEU A 274 -2.07 13.42 5.67
C LEU A 274 -2.86 14.17 4.60
N VAL A 275 -3.90 14.91 4.98
CA VAL A 275 -4.73 15.70 4.06
C VAL A 275 -3.89 16.73 3.32
N GLN A 276 -3.07 17.49 4.04
CA GLN A 276 -2.16 18.47 3.43
C GLN A 276 -1.22 17.80 2.43
N HIS A 277 -0.50 16.76 2.86
CA HIS A 277 0.59 16.21 2.05
C HIS A 277 0.12 15.28 0.95
N ILE A 278 -1.02 14.58 1.10
CA ILE A 278 -1.48 13.55 0.16
C ILE A 278 -2.61 14.05 -0.73
N LEU A 279 -3.52 14.87 -0.19
CA LEU A 279 -4.63 15.45 -0.95
C LEU A 279 -4.30 16.86 -1.49
N GLY A 280 -3.19 17.47 -1.04
CA GLY A 280 -2.82 18.83 -1.45
C GLY A 280 -3.77 19.90 -0.93
N GLN A 281 -4.51 19.59 0.15
CA GLN A 281 -5.47 20.50 0.76
C GLN A 281 -4.79 21.23 1.92
N GLU A 282 -4.32 22.43 1.63
CA GLU A 282 -3.85 23.37 2.66
C GLU A 282 -5.03 23.81 3.55
N ASP A 283 -4.72 24.23 4.78
CA ASP A 283 -5.67 24.77 5.77
C ASP A 283 -6.76 23.80 6.30
N PHE A 284 -6.68 22.51 6.01
CA PHE A 284 -7.55 21.51 6.65
C PHE A 284 -7.39 21.56 8.18
N ARG A 285 -8.49 21.85 8.88
CA ARG A 285 -8.53 22.12 10.34
C ARG A 285 -7.66 23.30 10.80
N ALA A 286 -7.43 24.31 9.96
CA ALA A 286 -6.66 25.51 10.36
C ALA A 286 -7.24 26.24 11.59
N GLY A 287 -8.55 26.14 11.82
CA GLY A 287 -9.22 26.67 13.02
C GLY A 287 -9.13 25.78 14.27
N GLY A 288 -8.48 24.62 14.19
CA GLY A 288 -8.31 23.66 15.30
C GLY A 288 -9.56 22.81 15.61
N VAL A 289 -10.74 23.27 15.22
CA VAL A 289 -12.00 22.55 15.38
C VAL A 289 -12.11 21.43 14.34
N HIS A 290 -12.48 20.25 14.80
CA HIS A 290 -12.78 19.07 14.01
C HIS A 290 -14.23 19.10 13.53
N ASP A 291 -14.46 18.53 12.36
CA ASP A 291 -15.79 18.23 11.88
C ASP A 291 -15.84 16.76 11.46
N CYS A 292 -16.52 15.97 12.28
CA CYS A 292 -16.74 14.54 12.08
C CYS A 292 -17.20 14.15 10.66
N ALA A 293 -18.04 14.97 10.01
CA ALA A 293 -18.49 14.70 8.63
C ALA A 293 -17.36 14.94 7.61
N GLN A 294 -16.61 16.03 7.73
CA GLN A 294 -15.43 16.29 6.92
C GLN A 294 -14.35 15.21 7.14
N ASP A 295 -14.18 14.76 8.38
CA ASP A 295 -13.17 13.78 8.79
C ASP A 295 -13.41 12.39 8.18
N VAL A 296 -14.66 11.89 8.17
CA VAL A 296 -14.98 10.64 7.45
C VAL A 296 -14.75 10.77 5.94
N LEU A 297 -15.11 11.91 5.35
CA LEU A 297 -14.97 12.14 3.91
C LEU A 297 -13.51 12.15 3.48
N VAL A 298 -12.65 12.93 4.14
CA VAL A 298 -11.22 12.98 3.79
C VAL A 298 -10.51 11.66 4.12
N THR A 299 -10.91 10.98 5.19
CA THR A 299 -10.39 9.65 5.53
C THR A 299 -10.74 8.63 4.44
N MET A 300 -11.97 8.66 3.92
CA MET A 300 -12.37 7.85 2.78
C MET A 300 -11.60 8.22 1.51
N GLN A 301 -11.40 9.52 1.24
CA GLN A 301 -10.60 9.97 0.09
C GLN A 301 -9.16 9.44 0.14
N LEU A 302 -8.51 9.50 1.32
CA LEU A 302 -7.18 8.92 1.54
C LEU A 302 -7.16 7.41 1.30
N ALA A 303 -8.20 6.68 1.74
CA ALA A 303 -8.34 5.25 1.50
C ALA A 303 -8.47 4.94 -0.01
N LEU A 304 -9.35 5.65 -0.71
CA LEU A 304 -9.58 5.49 -2.14
C LEU A 304 -8.36 5.87 -2.98
N GLN A 305 -7.63 6.93 -2.60
CA GLN A 305 -6.36 7.27 -3.24
C GLN A 305 -5.34 6.14 -3.05
N ARG A 306 -5.30 5.54 -1.86
CA ARG A 306 -4.43 4.40 -1.60
C ARG A 306 -4.82 3.15 -2.41
N LEU A 307 -6.11 2.95 -2.67
CA LEU A 307 -6.63 1.89 -3.54
C LEU A 307 -6.38 2.14 -5.02
N LYS A 308 -6.33 3.39 -5.47
CA LYS A 308 -5.99 3.74 -6.85
C LYS A 308 -4.49 3.53 -7.12
N GLY A 309 -3.64 3.83 -6.14
CA GLY A 309 -2.18 3.76 -6.26
C GLY A 309 -1.53 5.15 -6.22
N PRO A 310 -0.19 5.24 -6.17
CA PRO A 310 0.50 6.53 -6.15
C PRO A 310 0.26 7.29 -7.46
N ARG A 311 -0.17 8.56 -7.36
CA ARG A 311 -0.16 9.47 -8.50
C ARG A 311 1.27 9.89 -8.79
N SER A 312 1.66 9.90 -10.06
CA SER A 312 3.03 10.13 -10.54
C SER A 312 3.57 11.56 -10.39
N LYS A 313 3.00 12.39 -9.51
CA LYS A 313 3.51 13.74 -9.24
C LYS A 313 3.67 13.96 -7.75
N GLU A 314 4.92 14.19 -7.37
CA GLU A 314 5.41 14.59 -6.04
C GLU A 314 5.14 13.58 -4.92
N VAL A 315 6.14 12.75 -4.62
CA VAL A 315 6.10 11.90 -3.42
C VAL A 315 6.25 12.81 -2.19
N PRO A 316 5.21 12.97 -1.36
CA PRO A 316 5.25 13.89 -0.24
C PRO A 316 6.14 13.37 0.90
N ALA A 317 6.44 14.22 1.89
CA ALA A 317 7.19 13.96 3.13
C ALA A 317 6.54 12.92 4.09
N VAL A 318 5.62 12.09 3.59
CA VAL A 318 4.94 11.04 4.35
C VAL A 318 5.58 9.70 3.96
N VAL A 319 6.31 9.13 4.92
CA VAL A 319 6.92 7.81 4.75
C VAL A 319 5.82 6.76 4.77
N TRP A 320 5.72 5.99 3.70
CA TRP A 320 4.88 4.80 3.68
C TRP A 320 5.47 3.78 4.66
N VAL A 321 4.73 3.42 5.72
CA VAL A 321 5.20 2.43 6.69
C VAL A 321 4.51 1.11 6.37
N PRO A 322 5.11 0.22 5.56
CA PRO A 322 4.69 -1.15 5.60
C PRO A 322 5.28 -1.82 6.87
N PRO A 323 4.56 -2.77 7.45
CA PRO A 323 5.07 -3.61 8.51
C PRO A 323 6.21 -4.52 8.03
N PRO A 324 7.03 -5.03 8.97
CA PRO A 324 8.08 -6.00 8.65
C PRO A 324 7.44 -7.34 8.30
N LEU A 325 7.15 -7.58 7.02
CA LEU A 325 6.83 -8.91 6.54
C LEU A 325 8.13 -9.61 6.14
N LEU A 326 8.77 -10.22 7.15
CA LEU A 326 9.79 -11.23 6.96
C LEU A 326 9.09 -12.56 6.66
N ASN A 327 9.46 -13.17 5.51
CA ASN A 327 9.17 -14.55 5.08
C ASN A 327 8.01 -14.80 4.09
N ASP A 328 7.57 -13.80 3.33
CA ASP A 328 6.74 -14.05 2.13
C ASP A 328 7.60 -14.02 0.86
N SER A 329 7.66 -15.13 0.14
CA SER A 329 8.42 -15.27 -1.10
C SER A 329 7.91 -14.34 -2.21
N ASP A 330 6.59 -14.10 -2.29
CA ASP A 330 6.03 -13.20 -3.29
C ASP A 330 6.41 -11.75 -2.96
N LEU A 331 6.29 -11.35 -1.70
CA LEU A 331 6.72 -10.02 -1.26
C LEU A 331 8.21 -9.80 -1.51
N GLN A 332 9.05 -10.80 -1.24
CA GLN A 332 10.49 -10.72 -1.53
C GLN A 332 10.77 -10.60 -3.03
N ALA A 333 9.97 -11.23 -3.90
CA ALA A 333 10.15 -11.14 -5.35
C ALA A 333 9.82 -9.73 -5.85
N ARG A 334 8.90 -9.06 -5.16
CA ARG A 334 8.42 -7.71 -5.45
C ARG A 334 9.18 -6.63 -4.68
N THR A 335 10.29 -6.94 -3.99
CA THR A 335 11.00 -5.98 -3.13
C THR A 335 12.46 -5.80 -3.52
N LEU A 336 12.88 -4.54 -3.66
CA LEU A 336 14.29 -4.15 -3.69
C LEU A 336 14.74 -3.66 -2.32
N TYR A 337 15.88 -4.16 -1.86
CA TYR A 337 16.53 -3.71 -0.64
C TYR A 337 17.60 -2.67 -0.97
N LEU A 338 17.52 -1.53 -0.29
CA LEU A 338 18.46 -0.43 -0.37
C LEU A 338 19.28 -0.38 0.93
N HIS A 339 20.59 -0.17 0.85
CA HIS A 339 21.44 -0.02 2.04
C HIS A 339 22.58 0.98 1.82
N ARG A 340 23.25 1.33 2.92
CA ARG A 340 24.21 2.45 3.02
C ARG A 340 23.59 3.82 2.77
N ILE A 341 22.31 3.99 3.10
CA ILE A 341 21.65 5.28 3.01
C ILE A 341 22.12 6.13 4.19
N PRO A 342 22.64 7.35 3.99
CA PRO A 342 22.94 8.25 5.10
C PRO A 342 21.70 8.53 5.96
N ARG A 343 21.85 8.55 7.29
CA ARG A 343 20.78 8.98 8.19
C ARG A 343 20.64 10.49 8.14
N ARG A 344 19.71 10.95 7.31
CA ARG A 344 19.36 12.36 7.09
C ARG A 344 17.84 12.53 7.12
N ALA A 345 17.38 13.76 7.35
CA ALA A 345 15.95 14.06 7.36
C ALA A 345 15.33 13.77 5.98
N GLU A 346 16.04 14.09 4.91
CA GLU A 346 15.61 14.01 3.51
C GLU A 346 15.86 12.63 2.88
N ALA A 347 16.33 11.66 3.67
CA ALA A 347 16.75 10.36 3.15
C ALA A 347 15.60 9.58 2.47
N PHE A 348 14.37 9.76 2.93
CA PHE A 348 13.24 9.14 2.28
C PHE A 348 12.91 9.85 0.96
N SER A 349 12.83 11.18 0.96
CA SER A 349 12.61 11.97 -0.27
C SER A 349 13.65 11.66 -1.36
N ALA A 350 14.94 11.57 -0.99
CA ALA A 350 16.00 11.21 -1.92
C ALA A 350 15.82 9.80 -2.52
N VAL A 351 15.41 8.83 -1.69
CA VAL A 351 15.12 7.46 -2.15
C VAL A 351 13.84 7.38 -2.97
N ALA A 352 12.82 8.16 -2.64
CA ALA A 352 11.58 8.22 -3.40
C ALA A 352 11.81 8.78 -4.81
N LYS A 353 12.54 9.91 -4.92
CA LYS A 353 12.91 10.54 -6.21
C LYS A 353 13.62 9.57 -7.15
N LEU A 354 14.46 8.68 -6.61
CA LEU A 354 15.14 7.66 -7.39
C LEU A 354 14.16 6.81 -8.21
N PHE A 355 13.01 6.48 -7.64
CA PHE A 355 12.01 5.66 -8.31
C PHE A 355 11.01 6.49 -9.11
N THR A 356 10.64 7.68 -8.65
CA THR A 356 9.69 8.55 -9.38
C THR A 356 10.22 8.97 -10.76
N SER A 357 11.55 9.03 -10.93
CA SER A 357 12.19 9.30 -12.24
C SER A 357 12.11 8.14 -13.25
N LEU A 358 11.62 6.97 -12.84
CA LEU A 358 11.56 5.77 -13.66
C LEU A 358 10.10 5.39 -13.95
N PRO A 359 9.62 5.49 -15.20
CA PRO A 359 8.24 5.09 -15.55
C PRO A 359 7.91 3.63 -15.26
N SER A 360 8.93 2.76 -15.23
CA SER A 360 8.80 1.34 -14.86
C SER A 360 8.61 1.10 -13.35
N ALA A 361 8.91 2.10 -12.53
CA ALA A 361 8.86 2.01 -11.08
C ALA A 361 7.44 2.18 -10.55
N ARG A 362 6.66 1.11 -10.64
CA ARG A 362 5.35 0.99 -9.96
C ARG A 362 5.55 0.69 -8.46
N VAL A 363 6.18 1.63 -7.74
CA VAL A 363 6.49 1.48 -6.31
C VAL A 363 5.22 1.64 -5.48
N GLU A 364 4.86 0.62 -4.71
CA GLU A 364 3.71 0.65 -3.80
C GLU A 364 4.07 1.27 -2.44
N CYS A 365 5.30 1.01 -1.96
CA CYS A 365 5.80 1.60 -0.73
C CYS A 365 7.33 1.59 -0.65
N ILE A 366 7.88 2.50 0.16
CA ILE A 366 9.29 2.56 0.53
C ILE A 366 9.37 2.58 2.05
N GLN A 367 9.95 1.54 2.64
CA GLN A 367 10.14 1.41 4.07
C GLN A 367 11.57 1.80 4.44
N MET A 368 11.76 2.80 5.29
CA MET A 368 13.08 3.04 5.89
C MET A 368 13.36 2.00 6.98
N VAL A 369 14.49 1.31 6.88
CA VAL A 369 14.90 0.22 7.78
C VAL A 369 16.06 0.71 8.63
N LEU A 370 15.84 0.81 9.95
CA LEU A 370 16.91 1.05 10.89
C LEU A 370 17.73 -0.24 11.06
N PRO A 371 19.07 -0.18 11.06
CA PRO A 371 19.90 -1.36 11.33
C PRO A 371 19.59 -1.90 12.72
N GLU A 372 19.35 -3.20 12.80
CA GLU A 372 19.35 -3.95 14.06
C GLU A 372 20.82 -4.13 14.48
N GLY A 373 21.25 -3.32 15.45
CA GLY A 373 22.59 -3.35 16.01
C GLY A 373 22.56 -2.99 17.50
N GLN A 374 23.42 -3.65 18.27
CA GLN A 374 23.46 -3.66 19.73
C GLN A 374 23.42 -2.25 20.35
N ALA A 375 22.73 -2.14 21.49
CA ALA A 375 22.64 -0.92 22.28
C ALA A 375 24.02 -0.29 22.49
N GLY A 376 24.25 0.90 21.94
CA GLY A 376 25.42 1.72 22.26
C GLY A 376 26.10 2.47 21.11
N GLN A 377 25.87 2.12 19.84
CA GLN A 377 26.43 2.89 18.71
C GLN A 377 25.38 3.17 17.63
N ALA A 378 25.03 4.45 17.47
CA ALA A 378 24.21 4.90 16.36
C ALA A 378 25.00 4.76 15.05
N SER A 379 24.69 3.73 14.25
CA SER A 379 25.20 3.65 12.88
C SER A 379 24.74 4.89 12.11
N SER A 380 25.66 5.60 11.46
CA SER A 380 25.38 6.77 10.60
C SER A 380 24.61 6.40 9.32
N LEU A 381 24.42 5.11 9.07
CA LEU A 381 23.76 4.56 7.90
C LEU A 381 22.45 3.85 8.29
N GLN A 382 21.54 3.79 7.31
CA GLN A 382 20.28 3.08 7.36
C GLN A 382 20.03 2.32 6.06
N GLY A 383 19.05 1.41 6.09
CA GLY A 383 18.55 0.72 4.91
C GLY A 383 17.17 1.24 4.50
N ALA A 384 16.68 0.77 3.37
CA ALA A 384 15.29 0.89 2.97
C ALA A 384 14.82 -0.35 2.20
N ARG A 385 13.51 -0.55 2.08
CA ARG A 385 12.88 -1.57 1.23
C ARG A 385 11.86 -0.90 0.33
N ALA A 386 12.06 -0.97 -0.98
CA ALA A 386 11.07 -0.52 -1.95
C ALA A 386 10.27 -1.74 -2.43
N VAL A 387 8.95 -1.73 -2.21
CA VAL A 387 8.02 -2.78 -2.66
C VAL A 387 7.30 -2.30 -3.90
N PHE A 388 7.18 -3.17 -4.89
CA PHE A 388 6.62 -2.89 -6.21
C PHE A 388 5.31 -3.63 -6.44
N SER A 389 4.54 -3.14 -7.41
CA SER A 389 3.24 -3.69 -7.80
C SER A 389 3.29 -5.07 -8.44
N SER A 390 4.47 -5.57 -8.81
CA SER A 390 4.71 -6.93 -9.30
C SER A 390 6.20 -7.26 -9.25
N ALA A 391 6.54 -8.54 -9.42
CA ALA A 391 7.94 -8.98 -9.43
C ALA A 391 8.63 -8.42 -10.68
N ASP A 392 7.90 -8.40 -11.80
CA ASP A 392 8.34 -7.79 -13.06
C ASP A 392 8.59 -6.29 -12.91
N ALA A 393 7.77 -5.56 -12.15
CA ALA A 393 7.98 -4.14 -11.90
C ALA A 393 9.24 -3.91 -11.04
N ALA A 394 9.48 -4.76 -10.03
CA ALA A 394 10.71 -4.70 -9.24
C ALA A 394 11.94 -5.00 -10.11
N GLU A 395 11.87 -6.03 -10.97
CA GLU A 395 12.96 -6.41 -11.88
C GLU A 395 13.22 -5.33 -12.93
N ALA A 396 12.19 -4.85 -13.63
CA ALA A 396 12.30 -3.80 -14.63
C ALA A 396 12.87 -2.51 -14.03
N THR A 397 12.45 -2.15 -12.81
CA THR A 397 13.02 -1.00 -12.09
C THR A 397 14.49 -1.25 -11.77
N PHE A 398 14.83 -2.41 -11.21
CA PHE A 398 16.22 -2.73 -10.89
C PHE A 398 17.12 -2.68 -12.13
N LEU A 399 16.64 -3.18 -13.27
CA LEU A 399 17.35 -3.12 -14.54
C LEU A 399 17.50 -1.69 -15.06
N ALA A 400 16.46 -0.85 -14.92
CA ALA A 400 16.46 0.54 -15.37
C ALA A 400 17.30 1.49 -14.51
N LEU A 401 17.58 1.14 -13.24
CA LEU A 401 18.45 1.96 -12.38
C LEU A 401 19.83 2.17 -13.02
N ILE A 402 20.20 3.43 -13.21
CA ILE A 402 21.53 3.84 -13.65
C ILE A 402 22.49 3.63 -12.47
N ALA A 403 23.45 2.73 -12.65
CA ALA A 403 24.42 2.36 -11.62
C ALA A 403 25.81 2.88 -11.98
N GLU A 404 26.55 3.39 -10.99
CA GLU A 404 27.97 3.70 -11.13
C GLU A 404 28.82 2.43 -11.18
N SER A 405 28.41 1.40 -10.44
CA SER A 405 29.02 0.09 -10.49
C SER A 405 27.98 -1.01 -10.23
N VAL A 406 28.25 -2.20 -10.76
CA VAL A 406 27.49 -3.42 -10.47
C VAL A 406 28.42 -4.37 -9.72
N GLU A 407 28.03 -4.70 -8.50
CA GLU A 407 28.73 -5.60 -7.60
C GLU A 407 27.87 -6.83 -7.29
N VAL A 408 28.44 -7.77 -6.55
CA VAL A 408 27.71 -8.88 -5.96
C VAL A 408 27.79 -8.81 -4.45
N ASP A 409 26.69 -9.12 -3.76
CA ASP A 409 26.70 -9.20 -2.31
C ASP A 409 27.45 -10.46 -1.81
N LYS A 410 27.55 -10.62 -0.48
CA LYS A 410 28.23 -11.78 0.14
C LYS A 410 27.62 -13.14 -0.25
N VAL A 411 26.41 -13.14 -0.81
CA VAL A 411 25.65 -14.32 -1.24
C VAL A 411 25.50 -14.35 -2.77
N GLN A 412 26.38 -13.64 -3.49
CA GLN A 412 26.44 -13.59 -4.96
C GLN A 412 25.19 -13.02 -5.65
N ARG A 413 24.37 -12.23 -4.94
CA ARG A 413 23.23 -11.52 -5.56
C ARG A 413 23.71 -10.22 -6.22
N PRO A 414 23.18 -9.86 -7.40
CA PRO A 414 23.54 -8.61 -8.06
C PRO A 414 23.13 -7.40 -7.22
N GLN A 415 24.03 -6.44 -7.10
CA GLN A 415 23.87 -5.20 -6.35
C GLN A 415 24.34 -4.04 -7.22
N LYS A 416 23.49 -3.02 -7.39
CA LYS A 416 23.83 -1.78 -8.10
C LYS A 416 24.21 -0.70 -7.11
N MET A 417 25.33 -0.02 -7.34
CA MET A 417 25.67 1.22 -6.65
C MET A 417 25.03 2.37 -7.39
N VAL A 418 24.08 3.05 -6.74
CA VAL A 418 23.25 4.09 -7.34
C VAL A 418 23.50 5.40 -6.59
N ARG A 419 23.72 6.48 -7.34
CA ARG A 419 23.84 7.81 -6.78
C ARG A 419 22.45 8.37 -6.44
N ILE A 420 22.31 8.91 -5.25
CA ILE A 420 21.14 9.69 -4.84
C ILE A 420 21.59 11.08 -4.42
N HIS A 421 20.79 12.08 -4.79
CA HIS A 421 21.07 13.49 -4.55
C HIS A 421 20.40 13.97 -3.26
N PHE A 422 21.18 14.61 -2.39
CA PHE A 422 20.66 15.40 -1.26
C PHE A 422 20.95 16.88 -1.54
N GLU A 423 20.29 17.79 -0.82
CA GLU A 423 20.45 19.23 -1.01
C GLU A 423 21.89 19.72 -0.76
N ASP A 424 22.63 19.05 0.12
CA ASP A 424 23.99 19.41 0.53
C ASP A 424 25.09 18.62 -0.19
N ARG A 425 24.87 17.31 -0.43
CA ARG A 425 25.86 16.40 -1.02
C ARG A 425 25.23 15.09 -1.50
N ASP A 426 25.66 14.63 -2.66
CA ASP A 426 25.32 13.30 -3.18
C ASP A 426 25.83 12.16 -2.29
N ALA A 427 25.10 11.04 -2.29
CA ALA A 427 25.55 9.80 -1.66
C ALA A 427 25.39 8.60 -2.60
N LEU A 428 26.28 7.62 -2.43
CA LEU A 428 26.21 6.34 -3.10
C LEU A 428 25.50 5.33 -2.20
N ILE A 429 24.40 4.77 -2.70
CA ILE A 429 23.64 3.72 -2.01
C ILE A 429 23.69 2.42 -2.80
N CYS A 430 23.50 1.31 -2.10
CA CYS A 430 23.42 0.00 -2.72
C CYS A 430 21.95 -0.38 -2.91
N VAL A 431 21.56 -0.80 -4.10
CA VAL A 431 20.23 -1.38 -4.39
C VAL A 431 20.41 -2.84 -4.81
N ARG A 432 19.60 -3.75 -4.27
CA ARG A 432 19.64 -5.17 -4.63
C ARG A 432 18.27 -5.85 -4.55
N PRO A 433 17.98 -6.86 -5.37
CA PRO A 433 16.80 -7.70 -5.18
C PRO A 433 16.84 -8.51 -3.88
N CYS A 434 15.69 -8.75 -3.27
CA CYS A 434 15.59 -9.59 -2.08
C CYS A 434 15.74 -11.10 -2.39
N LEU A 435 15.17 -11.57 -3.51
CA LEU A 435 15.25 -12.97 -3.98
C LEU A 435 16.35 -13.17 -5.05
N GLY A 436 17.07 -14.29 -4.96
CA GLY A 436 18.13 -14.68 -5.89
C GLY A 436 17.55 -15.30 -7.17
N GLY A 437 17.61 -14.58 -8.29
CA GLY A 437 17.09 -15.00 -9.58
C GLY A 437 16.86 -13.84 -10.54
N VAL A 438 16.52 -12.68 -9.97
CA VAL A 438 16.36 -11.38 -10.63
C VAL A 438 17.74 -10.84 -11.03
N GLY A 439 17.93 -10.47 -12.31
CA GLY A 439 19.17 -9.81 -12.77
C GLY A 439 20.30 -10.72 -13.29
N LYS A 440 20.04 -11.98 -13.67
CA LYS A 440 21.04 -12.83 -14.37
C LYS A 440 21.59 -12.18 -15.65
N ALA A 441 20.81 -11.31 -16.30
CA ALA A 441 21.26 -10.56 -17.48
C ALA A 441 22.34 -9.50 -17.17
N CYS A 442 22.37 -8.90 -15.97
CA CYS A 442 23.37 -7.89 -15.61
C CYS A 442 24.79 -8.46 -15.48
N LEU A 443 24.94 -9.70 -15.03
CA LEU A 443 26.24 -10.35 -14.87
C LEU A 443 26.91 -10.67 -16.22
N ALA A 444 26.12 -10.89 -17.27
CA ALA A 444 26.65 -11.13 -18.62
C ALA A 444 27.30 -9.88 -19.24
N SER A 445 26.84 -8.68 -18.87
CA SER A 445 27.38 -7.41 -19.40
C SER A 445 28.66 -6.96 -18.69
N ALA A 446 28.87 -7.31 -17.41
CA ALA A 446 30.04 -6.89 -16.63
C ALA A 446 31.30 -7.72 -16.93
N ALA A 447 31.15 -8.93 -17.47
CA ALA A 447 32.27 -9.81 -17.82
C ALA A 447 33.03 -9.35 -19.08
N VAL A 448 32.50 -8.40 -19.86
CA VAL A 448 33.10 -7.97 -21.14
C VAL A 448 34.10 -6.81 -20.97
N SER A 449 34.10 -6.10 -19.83
CA SER A 449 34.94 -4.90 -19.65
C SER A 449 36.29 -5.12 -18.96
N ASN A 450 36.65 -6.34 -18.58
CA ASN A 450 37.95 -6.65 -17.95
C ASN A 450 38.67 -7.80 -18.68
N GLY A 451 39.21 -7.51 -19.87
CA GLY A 451 40.05 -8.43 -20.64
C GLY A 451 41.11 -7.68 -21.46
N LYS A 452 42.37 -7.88 -21.08
CA LYS A 452 43.59 -7.30 -21.68
C LYS A 452 43.66 -7.43 -23.21
N ARG A 453 44.18 -6.37 -23.84
CA ARG A 453 44.77 -6.35 -25.20
C ARG A 453 45.68 -7.56 -25.41
N ARG A 454 45.47 -8.30 -26.51
CA ARG A 454 46.49 -9.05 -27.26
C ARG A 454 45.96 -9.44 -28.66
N SER A 455 46.60 -8.84 -29.67
CA SER A 455 46.85 -9.29 -31.06
C SER A 455 45.94 -10.34 -31.71
N ASP A 456 45.28 -9.93 -32.79
CA ASP A 456 44.89 -10.82 -33.91
C ASP A 456 46.14 -11.40 -34.59
N PRO A 457 46.05 -12.59 -35.20
CA PRO A 457 45.83 -12.59 -36.66
C PRO A 457 44.91 -13.69 -37.20
N GLU A 458 44.28 -13.31 -38.30
CA GLU A 458 43.97 -14.07 -39.52
C GLU A 458 42.95 -15.22 -39.56
N ALA A 459 42.23 -15.17 -40.68
CA ALA A 459 41.05 -15.91 -41.05
C ALA A 459 41.33 -17.34 -41.54
N SER A 460 40.36 -18.23 -41.38
CA SER A 460 40.09 -19.25 -42.40
C SER A 460 38.63 -19.70 -42.35
N ASP A 461 38.11 -19.93 -43.56
CA ASP A 461 36.77 -20.30 -43.96
C ASP A 461 36.20 -21.57 -43.30
N VAL A 462 34.86 -21.66 -43.27
CA VAL A 462 34.04 -22.70 -43.93
C VAL A 462 32.58 -22.60 -43.40
N ALA A 463 31.66 -22.19 -44.27
CA ALA A 463 30.22 -22.49 -44.16
C ALA A 463 29.94 -23.87 -44.84
N PRO A 464 28.74 -24.53 -44.83
CA PRO A 464 27.41 -24.04 -44.44
C PRO A 464 26.40 -25.11 -43.89
N LYS A 465 25.11 -24.70 -43.76
CA LYS A 465 23.84 -25.51 -43.79
C LYS A 465 23.51 -26.37 -42.53
N SER A 466 22.28 -26.49 -42.03
CA SER A 466 20.95 -25.96 -42.34
C SER A 466 19.91 -26.50 -41.34
N LYS A 467 18.85 -25.70 -41.02
CA LYS A 467 17.45 -26.07 -40.66
C LYS A 467 17.25 -26.94 -39.40
N ALA A 468 16.20 -26.79 -38.58
CA ALA A 468 15.15 -25.82 -38.40
C ALA A 468 14.39 -26.25 -37.11
N LYS A 469 13.47 -25.40 -36.65
CA LYS A 469 12.20 -25.77 -35.99
C LYS A 469 12.10 -25.64 -34.46
N ALA A 470 12.06 -24.39 -34.02
CA ALA A 470 11.20 -23.86 -32.95
C ALA A 470 11.15 -22.32 -33.11
N ALA A 471 10.57 -21.74 -34.18
CA ALA A 471 9.16 -21.37 -34.33
C ALA A 471 8.59 -20.58 -33.13
N ARG A 472 7.93 -19.42 -33.23
CA ARG A 472 7.62 -18.45 -34.30
C ARG A 472 6.81 -17.33 -33.60
N VAL A 473 7.43 -16.20 -33.22
CA VAL A 473 6.71 -14.98 -32.77
C VAL A 473 7.34 -13.78 -33.50
N ALA A 474 6.47 -12.89 -33.97
CA ALA A 474 6.57 -12.05 -35.16
C ALA A 474 7.73 -11.02 -35.20
N LYS A 475 8.50 -11.04 -36.29
CA LYS A 475 9.31 -9.89 -36.76
C LYS A 475 8.36 -8.92 -37.49
N GLY A 476 8.23 -7.68 -36.99
CA GLY A 476 7.43 -6.64 -37.63
C GLY A 476 7.93 -6.23 -39.02
N TRP A 477 7.03 -5.71 -39.87
CA TRP A 477 7.32 -5.29 -41.25
C TRP A 477 8.20 -4.03 -41.30
N PRO A 478 9.48 -4.09 -41.71
CA PRO A 478 10.37 -2.90 -41.65
C PRO A 478 10.04 -1.81 -42.67
N GLY A 479 9.21 -2.10 -43.68
CA GLY A 479 8.93 -1.20 -44.80
C GLY A 479 7.76 -0.22 -44.59
N TRP A 480 7.10 -0.27 -43.43
CA TRP A 480 5.87 0.50 -43.18
C TRP A 480 6.11 2.02 -43.19
N ARG A 481 7.23 2.49 -42.62
CA ARG A 481 7.54 3.93 -42.49
C ARG A 481 7.70 4.60 -43.85
N ARG A 482 8.40 3.94 -44.77
CA ARG A 482 8.61 4.43 -46.14
C ARG A 482 7.30 4.50 -46.92
N ALA A 483 6.39 3.53 -46.72
CA ALA A 483 5.07 3.55 -47.36
C ALA A 483 4.20 4.72 -46.87
N ALA A 484 4.23 5.01 -45.56
CA ALA A 484 3.52 6.15 -44.99
C ALA A 484 4.07 7.49 -45.50
N GLU A 485 5.40 7.66 -45.52
CA GLU A 485 6.07 8.88 -45.99
C GLU A 485 5.85 9.15 -47.50
N GLU A 486 5.79 8.11 -48.32
CA GLU A 486 5.47 8.25 -49.75
C GLU A 486 3.99 8.62 -49.95
N ALA A 487 3.05 7.98 -49.25
CA ALA A 487 1.63 8.32 -49.34
C ALA A 487 1.31 9.75 -48.83
N LEU A 488 2.00 10.22 -47.80
CA LEU A 488 1.91 11.61 -47.32
C LEU A 488 2.48 12.62 -48.33
N ARG A 489 3.51 12.23 -49.09
CA ARG A 489 4.12 13.08 -50.11
C ARG A 489 3.23 13.18 -51.34
N ASP A 490 2.66 12.05 -51.78
CA ASP A 490 1.78 11.98 -52.95
C ASP A 490 0.46 12.73 -52.72
N SER A 491 0.04 12.88 -51.46
CA SER A 491 -1.11 13.68 -51.05
C SER A 491 -0.80 15.17 -50.79
N GLY A 492 0.40 15.65 -51.18
CA GLY A 492 0.76 17.06 -51.00
C GLY A 492 0.99 17.48 -49.54
N GLY A 493 1.34 16.53 -48.67
CA GLY A 493 1.61 16.76 -47.25
C GLY A 493 0.38 16.67 -46.34
N SER A 494 -0.81 16.41 -46.88
CA SER A 494 -2.05 16.27 -46.10
C SER A 494 -2.93 15.15 -46.65
N ALA A 495 -3.08 14.07 -45.88
CA ALA A 495 -3.99 12.96 -46.19
C ALA A 495 -4.82 12.61 -44.96
N ARG A 496 -6.05 12.14 -45.21
CA ARG A 496 -6.87 11.55 -44.15
C ARG A 496 -6.25 10.21 -43.75
N TRP A 497 -6.32 9.89 -42.47
CA TRP A 497 -5.72 8.67 -41.90
C TRP A 497 -6.13 7.39 -42.62
N LYS A 498 -7.41 7.27 -42.97
CA LYS A 498 -7.95 6.14 -43.73
C LYS A 498 -7.25 5.95 -45.07
N ASP A 499 -6.97 7.04 -45.78
CA ASP A 499 -6.34 7.01 -47.10
C ASP A 499 -4.86 6.59 -46.99
N LEU A 500 -4.16 7.01 -45.92
CA LEU A 500 -2.79 6.57 -45.62
C LEU A 500 -2.71 5.09 -45.26
N LEU A 501 -3.64 4.63 -44.42
CA LEU A 501 -3.70 3.24 -44.00
C LEU A 501 -3.99 2.31 -45.18
N GLU A 502 -4.95 2.68 -46.04
CA GLU A 502 -5.28 1.91 -47.25
C GLU A 502 -4.06 1.81 -48.19
N ALA A 503 -3.29 2.88 -48.35
CA ALA A 503 -2.04 2.86 -49.12
C ALA A 503 -0.97 1.94 -48.51
N MET A 504 -0.79 1.96 -47.18
CA MET A 504 0.16 1.08 -46.49
C MET A 504 -0.23 -0.39 -46.58
N VAL A 505 -1.53 -0.69 -46.44
CA VAL A 505 -2.08 -2.05 -46.58
C VAL A 505 -1.94 -2.53 -48.02
N ALA A 506 -2.25 -1.69 -49.02
CA ALA A 506 -2.08 -2.02 -50.43
C ALA A 506 -0.62 -2.37 -50.74
N ARG A 507 0.33 -1.58 -50.24
CA ARG A 507 1.76 -1.80 -50.44
C ARG A 507 2.29 -3.05 -49.75
N ARG A 508 1.76 -3.36 -48.57
CA ARG A 508 2.06 -4.62 -47.89
C ARG A 508 1.54 -5.82 -48.67
N ARG A 509 0.35 -5.70 -49.27
CA ARG A 509 -0.24 -6.76 -50.12
C ARG A 509 0.56 -6.99 -51.41
N GLU A 510 1.06 -5.93 -52.04
CA GLU A 510 1.98 -6.03 -53.19
C GLU A 510 3.28 -6.74 -52.80
N GLN A 511 3.87 -6.40 -51.65
CA GLN A 511 5.12 -7.00 -51.20
C GLN A 511 4.99 -8.47 -50.77
N VAL A 512 3.83 -8.87 -50.23
CA VAL A 512 3.55 -10.23 -49.77
C VAL A 512 2.99 -11.12 -50.89
N GLY A 513 2.78 -10.58 -52.10
CA GLY A 513 2.46 -11.38 -53.29
C GLY A 513 1.05 -11.98 -53.29
N GLY A 514 0.06 -11.28 -52.72
CA GLY A 514 -1.36 -11.56 -52.97
C GLY A 514 -1.93 -12.90 -52.48
N ARG A 515 -1.28 -13.61 -51.53
CA ARG A 515 -1.83 -14.85 -50.96
C ARG A 515 -2.75 -14.56 -49.76
N PRO A 516 -4.03 -14.99 -49.76
CA PRO A 516 -4.92 -14.78 -48.63
C PRO A 516 -4.50 -15.69 -47.47
N GLY A 517 -4.27 -15.12 -46.28
CA GLY A 517 -4.02 -15.87 -45.04
C GLY A 517 -2.67 -15.65 -44.35
N GLU A 518 -1.63 -15.12 -45.02
CA GLU A 518 -0.36 -14.74 -44.38
C GLU A 518 -0.19 -13.22 -44.17
N ALA A 519 -1.09 -12.42 -44.74
CA ALA A 519 -1.10 -10.96 -44.64
C ALA A 519 -1.99 -10.42 -43.50
N GLU A 520 -2.51 -11.28 -42.64
CA GLU A 520 -3.41 -10.93 -41.55
C GLU A 520 -2.62 -10.72 -40.24
N GLU A 521 -1.62 -9.84 -40.26
CA GLU A 521 -1.47 -9.00 -39.07
C GLU A 521 -2.78 -8.21 -39.01
N SER A 522 -3.59 -8.42 -37.97
CA SER A 522 -4.91 -7.80 -37.84
C SER A 522 -4.80 -6.33 -38.23
N ARG A 523 -5.74 -5.84 -39.03
CA ARG A 523 -5.79 -4.43 -39.47
C ARG A 523 -5.48 -3.47 -38.31
N GLN A 524 -5.98 -3.78 -37.12
CA GLN A 524 -5.66 -3.15 -35.84
C GLN A 524 -4.14 -3.11 -35.51
N VAL A 525 -3.39 -4.20 -35.63
CA VAL A 525 -1.95 -4.24 -35.35
C VAL A 525 -1.14 -3.37 -36.33
N LEU A 526 -1.56 -3.28 -37.58
CA LEU A 526 -0.95 -2.38 -38.57
C LEU A 526 -1.35 -0.92 -38.31
N GLU A 527 -2.61 -0.66 -37.94
CA GLU A 527 -3.11 0.64 -37.51
C GLU A 527 -2.30 1.18 -36.30
N LEU A 528 -2.07 0.34 -35.29
CA LEU A 528 -1.37 0.71 -34.06
C LEU A 528 0.12 0.98 -34.26
N ARG A 529 0.79 0.17 -35.10
CA ARG A 529 2.21 0.38 -35.40
C ARG A 529 2.43 1.59 -36.31
N ALA A 530 1.49 1.90 -37.18
CA ALA A 530 1.55 3.07 -38.05
C ALA A 530 1.32 4.38 -37.27
N LEU A 531 0.40 4.37 -36.29
CA LEU A 531 0.13 5.49 -35.39
C LEU A 531 1.30 5.78 -34.42
N ALA A 532 1.87 4.75 -33.80
CA ALA A 532 2.92 4.88 -32.80
C ALA A 532 4.26 5.45 -33.30
N ALA A 533 4.39 5.66 -34.61
CA ALA A 533 5.68 5.98 -35.21
C ALA A 533 5.63 7.12 -36.23
N LEU A 534 4.51 7.86 -36.25
CA LEU A 534 4.42 9.21 -36.82
C LEU A 534 4.96 10.24 -35.79
N PRO A 535 5.81 11.20 -36.23
CA PRO A 535 6.28 12.29 -35.39
C PRO A 535 5.11 13.11 -34.79
N GLU A 536 5.17 13.44 -33.49
CA GLU A 536 4.11 14.16 -32.76
C GLU A 536 3.73 15.50 -33.41
N ASP A 537 4.69 16.17 -34.05
CA ASP A 537 4.52 17.45 -34.74
C ASP A 537 3.66 17.36 -36.02
N ARG A 538 3.29 16.14 -36.47
CA ARG A 538 2.52 15.89 -37.69
C ARG A 538 1.07 15.49 -37.44
N LEU A 539 0.65 15.33 -36.18
CA LEU A 539 -0.74 15.00 -35.81
C LEU A 539 -1.49 16.27 -35.37
N SER A 540 -2.28 16.87 -36.26
CA SER A 540 -3.06 18.07 -35.92
C SER A 540 -4.51 17.73 -35.50
N ARG A 541 -4.93 18.34 -34.37
CA ARG A 541 -6.29 18.39 -33.76
C ARG A 541 -6.89 17.15 -33.08
N LEU A 542 -6.23 16.00 -33.06
CA LEU A 542 -6.73 14.80 -32.35
C LEU A 542 -6.01 14.48 -31.03
N HIS A 543 -5.00 15.27 -30.64
CA HIS A 543 -4.09 14.91 -29.55
C HIS A 543 -4.78 14.70 -28.19
N GLU A 544 -5.87 15.40 -27.89
CA GLU A 544 -6.58 15.23 -26.61
C GLU A 544 -7.67 14.16 -26.68
N SER A 545 -8.40 14.05 -27.79
CA SER A 545 -9.50 13.08 -27.90
C SER A 545 -8.99 11.67 -28.17
N PHE A 546 -7.90 11.52 -28.91
CA PHE A 546 -7.41 10.22 -29.37
C PHE A 546 -6.69 9.45 -28.27
N ALA A 547 -5.82 10.11 -27.49
CA ALA A 547 -5.17 9.51 -26.32
C ALA A 547 -6.21 9.08 -25.27
N VAL A 548 -7.25 9.90 -25.08
CA VAL A 548 -8.36 9.60 -24.16
C VAL A 548 -9.20 8.42 -24.65
N LEU A 549 -9.62 8.40 -25.92
CA LEU A 549 -10.40 7.29 -26.48
C LEU A 549 -9.60 5.98 -26.53
N TRP A 550 -8.28 6.07 -26.75
CA TRP A 550 -7.33 4.97 -26.71
C TRP A 550 -7.14 4.40 -25.29
N GLU A 551 -6.94 5.26 -24.29
CA GLU A 551 -6.84 4.86 -22.88
C GLU A 551 -8.15 4.27 -22.34
N HIS A 552 -9.29 4.61 -22.93
CA HIS A 552 -10.62 4.17 -22.48
C HIS A 552 -11.16 2.93 -23.23
N GLY A 553 -10.39 2.33 -24.14
CA GLY A 553 -10.76 1.08 -24.81
C GLY A 553 -11.98 1.16 -25.73
N GLU A 554 -12.37 2.37 -26.15
CA GLU A 554 -13.48 2.57 -27.09
C GLU A 554 -13.02 2.41 -28.55
N GLU A 555 -12.50 1.22 -28.90
CA GLU A 555 -11.88 0.89 -30.20
C GLU A 555 -12.79 1.14 -31.43
N SER A 556 -14.11 1.28 -31.24
CA SER A 556 -15.06 1.55 -32.33
C SER A 556 -15.24 3.03 -32.69
N LYS A 557 -14.76 3.96 -31.84
CA LYS A 557 -14.91 5.41 -32.03
C LYS A 557 -13.63 6.15 -32.41
N VAL A 558 -12.47 5.53 -32.16
CA VAL A 558 -11.13 5.94 -32.65
C VAL A 558 -11.06 5.75 -34.16
#